data_AF-W7D4U1-F1
#
_entry.id   AF-W7D4U1-F1
#
_cell.length_a   1.000
_cell.length_b   1.000
_cell.length_c   1.000
_cell.angle_alpha   90.00
_cell.angle_beta   90.00
_cell.angle_gamma   90.00
#
_symmetry.space_group_name_H-M   'P 1'
#
loop_
_entity.id
_entity.type
_entity.pdbx_description
1 polymer ?
#
loop_
_entity_poly.entity_id
_entity_poly.type
_entity_poly.pdbx_seq_one_letter_code
_entity_poly.pdbx_strand_id
1 'polypeptide(L)'
;MKEIRIRYLEDDKLARLDELARKNGYKSRNAFLLSILNRVAESGEVYELDMKYRQMSEIMLRALQANSEALATFNAHFTMEGGDAGEGTDI
;
A
#
# COMPACT_ATOMS: atom_id res chain seq x y z
N MET A 1 21.47 -13.39 28.93
CA MET A 1 21.11 -13.32 27.50
C MET A 1 20.15 -14.47 27.22
N LYS A 2 19.03 -14.23 26.53
CA LYS A 2 18.11 -15.32 26.13
C LYS A 2 18.37 -15.63 24.65
N GLU A 3 18.48 -16.90 24.29
CA GLU A 3 18.73 -17.36 22.93
C GLU A 3 17.67 -18.35 22.45
N ILE A 4 17.41 -18.37 21.14
CA ILE A 4 16.53 -19.33 20.47
C ILE A 4 17.35 -20.06 19.42
N ARG A 5 17.23 -21.39 19.36
CA ARG A 5 17.83 -22.21 18.31
C ARG A 5 16.75 -22.98 17.58
N ILE A 6 16.68 -22.80 16.27
CA ILE A 6 15.75 -23.53 15.39
C ILE A 6 16.52 -24.71 14.80
N ARG A 7 15.99 -25.93 14.95
CA ARG A 7 16.59 -27.18 14.43
C ARG A 7 15.75 -27.73 13.29
N TYR A 8 16.36 -28.59 12.47
CA TYR A 8 15.70 -29.29 11.36
C TYR A 8 15.13 -28.36 10.29
N LEU A 9 15.80 -27.23 10.04
CA LEU A 9 15.47 -26.39 8.90
C LEU A 9 16.16 -26.96 7.65
N GLU A 10 15.39 -27.17 6.59
CA GLU A 10 15.92 -27.62 5.30
C GLU A 10 16.89 -26.59 4.70
N ASP A 11 17.92 -27.06 4.00
CA ASP A 11 18.98 -26.20 3.45
C ASP A 11 18.44 -25.18 2.43
N ASP A 12 17.42 -25.54 1.66
CA ASP A 12 16.77 -24.66 0.69
C ASP A 12 16.05 -23.49 1.39
N LYS A 13 15.38 -23.75 2.51
CA LYS A 13 14.75 -22.71 3.34
C LYS A 13 15.79 -21.81 3.96
N LEU A 14 16.90 -22.37 4.40
CA LEU A 14 18.00 -21.62 4.98
C LEU A 14 18.64 -20.66 3.97
N ALA A 15 18.87 -21.13 2.74
CA ALA A 15 19.32 -20.29 1.63
C ALA A 15 18.29 -19.20 1.27
N ARG A 16 17.01 -19.54 1.26
CA ARG A 16 15.93 -18.59 0.98
C ARG A 16 15.85 -17.48 2.03
N LEU A 17 16.06 -17.79 3.31
CA LEU A 17 16.11 -16.80 4.38
C LEU A 17 17.29 -15.82 4.20
N ASP A 18 18.45 -16.28 3.75
CA ASP A 18 19.58 -15.39 3.43
C ASP A 18 19.28 -14.47 2.26
N GLU A 19 18.68 -15.01 1.21
CA GLU A 19 18.26 -14.23 0.05
C GLU A 19 17.26 -13.15 0.46
N LEU A 20 16.25 -13.51 1.25
CA LEU A 20 15.26 -12.58 1.78
C LEU A 20 15.89 -11.52 2.68
N ALA A 21 16.81 -11.89 3.56
CA ALA A 21 17.53 -10.94 4.40
C ALA A 21 18.27 -9.90 3.54
N ARG A 22 19.00 -10.35 2.51
CA ARG A 22 19.74 -9.47 1.59
C ARG A 22 18.80 -8.59 0.78
N LYS A 23 17.75 -9.16 0.21
CA LYS A 23 16.77 -8.44 -0.62
C LYS A 23 16.05 -7.32 0.14
N ASN A 24 15.78 -7.55 1.42
CA ASN A 24 15.13 -6.56 2.29
C ASN A 24 16.13 -5.63 3.02
N GLY A 25 17.43 -5.66 2.66
CA GLY A 25 18.43 -4.73 3.18
C GLY A 25 18.93 -5.02 4.59
N TYR A 26 18.71 -6.23 5.13
CA TYR A 26 19.20 -6.59 6.45
C TYR A 26 20.67 -6.97 6.43
N LYS A 27 21.40 -6.56 7.49
CA LYS A 27 22.84 -6.82 7.65
C LYS A 27 23.17 -8.30 7.88
N SER A 28 22.22 -9.10 8.37
CA SER A 28 22.41 -10.52 8.62
C SER A 28 21.08 -11.27 8.64
N ARG A 29 21.13 -12.60 8.45
CA ARG A 29 19.99 -13.49 8.67
C ARG A 29 19.39 -13.31 10.07
N ASN A 30 20.24 -13.17 11.09
CA ASN A 30 19.77 -12.97 12.46
C ASN A 30 18.97 -11.67 12.63
N ALA A 31 19.45 -10.55 12.04
CA ALA A 31 18.72 -9.30 12.08
C ALA A 31 17.35 -9.40 11.39
N PHE A 32 17.29 -10.12 10.27
CA PHE A 32 16.04 -10.42 9.58
C PHE A 32 15.10 -11.30 10.42
N LEU A 33 15.61 -12.40 10.98
CA LEU A 33 14.79 -13.29 11.81
C LEU A 33 14.27 -12.59 13.06
N LEU A 34 15.07 -11.71 13.69
CA LEU A 34 14.62 -10.90 14.82
C LEU A 34 13.49 -9.95 14.42
N SER A 35 13.56 -9.29 13.25
CA SER A 35 12.47 -8.41 12.82
C SER A 35 11.18 -9.17 12.56
N ILE A 36 11.27 -10.38 11.99
CA ILE A 36 10.12 -11.26 11.79
C ILE A 36 9.56 -11.75 13.13
N LEU A 37 10.41 -12.20 14.06
CA LEU A 37 9.97 -12.70 15.37
C LEU A 37 9.33 -11.59 16.21
N ASN A 38 9.91 -10.39 16.21
CA ASN A 38 9.31 -9.23 16.87
C ASN A 38 7.98 -8.88 16.23
N ARG A 39 7.92 -8.80 14.89
CA ARG A 39 6.67 -8.57 14.19
C ARG A 39 5.65 -9.63 14.53
N VAL A 40 6.01 -10.91 14.58
CA VAL A 40 5.07 -11.99 14.92
C VAL A 40 4.60 -11.87 16.38
N ALA A 41 5.51 -11.58 17.31
CA ALA A 41 5.18 -11.37 18.71
C ALA A 41 4.28 -10.14 18.94
N GLU A 42 4.44 -9.09 18.12
CA GLU A 42 3.61 -7.88 18.12
C GLU A 42 2.34 -8.04 17.26
N SER A 43 2.34 -8.97 16.29
CA SER A 43 1.33 -9.08 15.23
C SER A 43 -0.02 -9.54 15.68
N GLY A 44 -0.17 -10.09 16.89
CA GLY A 44 -1.50 -10.38 17.44
C GLY A 44 -2.42 -9.15 17.39
N GLU A 45 -1.86 -7.95 17.64
CA GLU A 45 -2.60 -6.69 17.62
C GLU A 45 -2.25 -5.83 16.39
N VAL A 46 -1.00 -5.84 15.95
CA VAL A 46 -0.51 -4.94 14.89
C VAL A 46 -0.91 -5.40 13.48
N TYR A 47 -1.03 -6.72 13.24
CA TYR A 47 -1.43 -7.22 11.91
C TYR A 47 -2.88 -6.91 11.57
N GLU A 48 -3.78 -7.02 12.56
CA GLU A 48 -5.18 -6.60 12.39
C GLU A 48 -5.28 -5.09 12.13
N LEU A 49 -4.45 -4.29 12.83
CA LEU A 49 -4.38 -2.84 12.63
C LEU A 49 -3.85 -2.47 11.24
N ASP A 50 -2.78 -3.12 10.76
CA ASP A 50 -2.23 -2.90 9.42
C ASP A 50 -3.21 -3.33 8.31
N MET A 51 -3.96 -4.42 8.54
CA MET A 51 -5.02 -4.86 7.62
C MET A 51 -6.19 -3.86 7.56
N LYS A 52 -6.67 -3.39 8.72
CA LYS A 52 -7.71 -2.35 8.80
C LYS A 52 -7.25 -1.05 8.14
N TYR A 53 -6.00 -0.65 8.36
CA TYR A 53 -5.43 0.56 7.76
C TYR A 53 -5.36 0.47 6.22
N ARG A 54 -4.94 -0.67 5.68
CA ARG A 54 -4.92 -0.92 4.23
C ARG A 54 -6.32 -0.88 3.62
N GLN A 55 -7.28 -1.56 4.24
CA GLN A 55 -8.68 -1.54 3.79
C GLN A 55 -9.25 -0.12 3.81
N MET A 56 -9.00 0.64 4.89
CA MET A 56 -9.45 2.02 5.00
C MET A 56 -8.82 2.91 3.91
N SER A 57 -7.53 2.74 3.64
CA SER A 57 -6.81 3.49 2.60
C SER A 57 -7.38 3.21 1.20
N GLU A 58 -7.73 1.96 0.93
CA GLU A 58 -8.34 1.56 -0.34
C GLU A 58 -9.74 2.16 -0.53
N ILE A 59 -10.54 2.19 0.54
CA ILE A 59 -11.85 2.85 0.53
C ILE A 59 -11.70 4.36 0.29
N MET A 60 -10.75 5.01 0.96
CA MET A 60 -10.50 6.44 0.77
C MET A 60 -10.07 6.77 -0.66
N LEU A 61 -9.19 5.95 -1.26
CA LEU A 61 -8.76 6.13 -2.65
C LEU A 61 -9.94 6.03 -3.62
N ARG A 62 -10.82 5.03 -3.44
CA ARG A 62 -12.02 4.88 -4.26
C ARG A 62 -12.96 6.08 -4.13
N ALA A 63 -13.16 6.58 -2.91
CA ALA A 63 -14.00 7.75 -2.66
C ALA A 63 -13.42 9.02 -3.29
N LEU A 64 -12.11 9.24 -3.18
CA LEU A 64 -11.43 10.37 -3.81
C LEU A 64 -11.54 10.31 -5.34
N GLN A 65 -11.39 9.12 -5.91
CA GLN A 65 -11.53 8.92 -7.34
C GLN A 65 -12.96 9.19 -7.83
N ALA A 66 -13.97 8.65 -7.15
CA ALA A 66 -15.37 8.92 -7.45
C ALA A 66 -15.72 10.41 -7.34
N ASN A 67 -15.20 11.11 -6.31
CA ASN A 67 -15.39 12.55 -6.17
C ASN A 67 -14.71 13.34 -7.29
N SER A 68 -13.51 12.94 -7.70
CA SER A 68 -12.77 13.58 -8.80
C SER A 68 -13.51 13.42 -10.13
N GLU A 69 -14.05 12.22 -10.39
CA GLU A 69 -14.88 11.94 -11.56
C GLU A 69 -16.16 12.78 -11.54
N ALA A 70 -16.87 12.84 -10.41
CA ALA A 70 -18.08 13.66 -10.27
C ALA A 70 -17.81 15.16 -10.50
N LEU A 71 -16.70 15.68 -9.98
CA LEU A 71 -16.28 17.07 -10.22
C LEU A 71 -15.91 17.32 -11.69
N ALA A 72 -15.23 16.37 -12.33
CA ALA A 72 -14.90 16.47 -13.75
C ALA A 72 -16.16 16.47 -14.61
N THR A 73 -17.13 15.59 -14.33
CA THR A 73 -18.43 15.55 -15.01
C THR A 73 -19.21 16.84 -14.78
N PHE A 74 -19.28 17.33 -13.56
CA PHE A 74 -19.94 18.61 -13.24
C PHE A 74 -19.33 19.77 -14.03
N ASN A 75 -18.00 19.87 -14.05
CA ASN A 75 -17.30 20.93 -14.78
C ASN A 75 -17.49 20.81 -16.32
N ALA A 76 -17.53 19.58 -16.86
CA ALA A 76 -17.81 19.35 -18.27
C ALA A 76 -19.22 19.79 -18.68
N HIS A 77 -20.24 19.52 -17.84
CA HIS A 77 -21.60 20.01 -18.09
C HIS A 77 -21.68 21.55 -17.98
N PHE A 78 -20.99 22.15 -17.01
CA PHE A 78 -21.01 23.60 -16.81
C PHE A 78 -20.28 24.37 -17.92
N THR A 79 -19.25 23.78 -18.54
CA THR A 79 -18.50 24.40 -19.65
C THR A 79 -19.18 24.22 -21.01
N MET A 80 -20.07 23.23 -21.18
CA MET A 80 -20.86 23.06 -22.41
C MET A 80 -22.08 23.99 -22.50
N GLU A 81 -22.62 24.48 -21.38
CA GLU A 81 -23.78 25.41 -21.39
C GLU A 81 -23.39 26.89 -21.55
N GLY A 82 -22.09 27.23 -21.54
CA GLY A 82 -21.59 28.61 -21.62
C GLY A 82 -20.97 29.03 -22.96
N GLY A 83 -21.04 28.21 -24.00
CA GLY A 83 -20.18 28.31 -25.18
C GLY A 83 -20.88 28.30 -26.55
N ASP A 84 -22.11 28.81 -26.66
CA ASP A 84 -22.72 29.06 -27.98
C ASP A 84 -23.61 30.32 -27.95
N ALA A 85 -22.99 31.50 -28.11
CA ALA A 85 -23.66 32.73 -28.50
C ALA A 85 -22.61 33.72 -29.04
N GLY A 86 -22.30 33.62 -30.33
CA GLY A 86 -21.40 34.58 -30.95
C GLY A 86 -21.03 34.36 -32.41
N GLU A 87 -21.85 33.68 -33.21
CA GLU A 87 -21.77 33.80 -34.68
C GLU A 87 -22.83 34.79 -35.18
N GLY A 88 -22.37 35.80 -35.92
CA GLY A 88 -23.17 36.56 -36.88
C GLY A 88 -23.79 37.86 -36.36
N THR A 89 -23.20 39.00 -36.75
CA THR A 89 -23.77 39.81 -37.85
C THR A 89 -22.73 40.86 -38.28
N ASP A 90 -22.27 40.73 -39.52
CA ASP A 90 -21.90 41.85 -40.38
C ASP A 90 -23.04 42.88 -40.38
N ILE A 91 -22.74 44.16 -40.06
CA ILE A 91 -23.09 45.38 -40.84
C ILE A 91 -22.04 46.45 -40.50
#